data_AF-M5S6J1-F1
#
_entry.id   AF-M5S6J1-F1
#
_cell.length_a   1.000
_cell.length_b   1.000
_cell.length_c   1.000
_cell.angle_alpha   90.00
_cell.angle_beta   90.00
_cell.angle_gamma   90.00
#
_symmetry.space_group_name_H-M   'P 1'
#
loop_
_entity.id
_entity.type
_entity.pdbx_description
1 polymer ?
#
loop_
_entity_poly.entity_id
_entity_poly.type
_entity_poly.pdbx_seq_one_letter_code
_entity_poly.pdbx_strand_id
1 'polypeptide(L)'
;MKHDLREDAKKLRQYLEQRLQNFSADANDAPGDRQAPVSLVHVGFECEQDGYVAIVFDTRPTATPDGEWTMHIESGNNWIEYPQWGACTEAIFEDGSLELTSIDGVTRTFSPDSDEGFHAAFGDMIASEIQNAIRQRFFEALPRTDDCKIYIEEINGNYAWPEGESLVPV
;
A
#
# COMPACT_ATOMS: atom_id res chain seq x y z
N MET A 1 11.80 9.87 18.43
CA MET A 1 10.33 9.92 18.20
C MET A 1 9.64 8.61 18.61
N LYS A 2 8.32 8.60 18.85
CA LYS A 2 7.52 7.35 18.95
C LYS A 2 6.38 7.36 17.95
N HIS A 3 6.13 6.25 17.26
CA HIS A 3 5.05 6.12 16.29
C HIS A 3 4.39 4.73 16.36
N ASP A 4 3.09 4.64 16.06
CA ASP A 4 2.31 3.41 16.17
C ASP A 4 1.52 3.14 14.88
N LEU A 5 1.99 2.15 14.11
CA LEU A 5 1.41 1.81 12.81
C LEU A 5 0.00 1.21 12.91
N ARG A 6 -0.46 0.82 14.11
CA ARG A 6 -1.83 0.33 14.30
C ARG A 6 -2.86 1.44 14.14
N GLU A 7 -2.49 2.69 14.43
CA GLU A 7 -3.37 3.83 14.17
C GLU A 7 -3.42 4.14 12.67
N ASP A 8 -2.29 4.05 11.98
CA ASP A 8 -2.23 4.21 10.52
C ASP A 8 -3.02 3.11 9.81
N ALA A 9 -2.95 1.87 10.30
CA ALA A 9 -3.72 0.75 9.77
C ALA A 9 -5.23 1.00 9.82
N LYS A 10 -5.74 1.64 10.88
CA LYS A 10 -7.17 2.01 10.96
C LYS A 10 -7.53 3.02 9.88
N LYS A 11 -6.66 4.00 9.64
CA LYS A 11 -6.84 5.00 8.59
C LYS A 11 -6.82 4.35 7.20
N LEU A 12 -5.86 3.46 6.95
CA LEU A 12 -5.77 2.71 5.70
C LEU A 12 -7.01 1.86 5.46
N ARG A 13 -7.49 1.15 6.49
CA ARG A 13 -8.71 0.34 6.40
C ARG A 13 -9.91 1.17 5.99
N GLN A 14 -10.12 2.31 6.62
CA GLN A 14 -11.23 3.22 6.29
C GLN A 14 -11.13 3.72 4.85
N TYR A 15 -9.93 4.09 4.41
CA TYR A 15 -9.70 4.52 3.04
C TYR A 15 -9.98 3.41 2.02
N LEU A 16 -9.45 2.21 2.26
CA LEU A 16 -9.64 1.04 1.40
C LEU A 16 -11.12 0.67 1.29
N GLU A 17 -11.84 0.62 2.42
CA GLU A 17 -13.27 0.34 2.45
C GLU A 17 -14.06 1.38 1.63
N GLN A 18 -13.84 2.66 1.89
CA GLN A 18 -14.51 3.74 1.15
C GLN A 18 -14.21 3.68 -0.34
N ARG A 19 -12.97 3.37 -0.71
CA ARG A 19 -12.54 3.33 -2.10
C ARG A 19 -13.17 2.15 -2.87
N LEU A 20 -13.27 0.99 -2.23
CA LEU A 20 -13.93 -0.18 -2.81
C LEU A 20 -15.45 0.03 -2.91
N GLN A 21 -16.08 0.61 -1.88
CA GLN A 21 -17.53 0.87 -1.88
C GLN A 21 -17.94 1.93 -2.90
N ASN A 22 -17.11 2.95 -3.10
CA ASN A 22 -17.39 4.06 -4.01
C ASN A 22 -16.74 3.87 -5.38
N PHE A 23 -16.25 2.66 -5.70
CA PHE A 23 -15.62 2.40 -6.98
C PHE A 23 -16.59 2.70 -8.14
N SER A 24 -16.08 3.42 -9.14
CA SER A 24 -16.79 3.73 -10.37
C SER A 24 -15.85 3.52 -11.55
N ALA A 25 -16.26 2.68 -12.50
CA ALA A 25 -15.52 2.43 -13.74
C ALA A 25 -15.21 3.74 -14.48
N ASP A 26 -16.19 4.64 -14.61
CA ASP A 26 -16.04 5.90 -15.32
C ASP A 26 -15.00 6.83 -14.68
N ALA A 27 -14.86 6.76 -13.35
CA ALA A 27 -13.93 7.57 -12.56
C ALA A 27 -12.60 6.86 -12.27
N ASN A 28 -12.42 5.61 -12.70
CA ASN A 28 -11.19 4.86 -12.48
C ASN A 28 -10.06 5.41 -13.36
N ASP A 29 -9.23 6.29 -12.80
CA ASP A 29 -7.99 6.69 -13.44
C ASP A 29 -6.90 5.67 -13.13
N ALA A 30 -6.66 4.76 -14.08
CA ALA A 30 -5.69 3.68 -13.98
C ALA A 30 -5.28 3.25 -15.39
N PRO A 31 -4.21 2.44 -15.54
CA PRO A 31 -3.86 1.86 -16.83
C PRO A 31 -4.99 0.97 -17.39
N GLY A 32 -5.13 0.98 -18.71
CA GLY A 32 -6.08 0.14 -19.45
C GLY A 32 -7.41 0.82 -19.82
N ASP A 33 -8.42 0.00 -20.11
CA ASP A 33 -9.77 0.45 -20.46
C ASP A 33 -10.64 0.51 -19.20
N ARG A 34 -11.17 1.69 -18.89
CA ARG A 34 -12.03 1.95 -17.73
C ARG A 34 -13.24 1.02 -17.62
N GLN A 35 -13.75 0.51 -18.74
CA GLN A 35 -14.91 -0.39 -18.75
C GLN A 35 -14.51 -1.87 -18.63
N ALA A 36 -13.21 -2.18 -18.72
CA ALA A 36 -12.72 -3.53 -18.51
C ALA A 36 -12.66 -3.88 -17.02
N PRO A 37 -12.81 -5.16 -16.66
CA PRO A 37 -12.63 -5.60 -15.29
C PRO A 37 -11.18 -5.38 -14.82
N VAL A 38 -11.03 -5.09 -13.53
CA VAL A 38 -9.72 -4.97 -12.87
C VAL A 38 -9.01 -6.33 -12.88
N SER A 39 -7.78 -6.33 -13.37
CA SER A 39 -6.91 -7.52 -13.43
C SER A 39 -5.80 -7.47 -12.39
N LEU A 40 -5.44 -6.27 -11.90
CA LEU A 40 -4.41 -6.08 -10.90
C LEU A 40 -4.73 -4.88 -10.01
N VAL A 41 -4.73 -5.10 -8.71
CA VAL A 41 -4.73 -4.04 -7.69
C VAL A 41 -3.28 -3.76 -7.32
N HIS A 42 -2.77 -2.62 -7.76
CA HIS A 42 -1.48 -2.10 -7.30
C HIS A 42 -1.65 -1.37 -5.99
N VAL A 43 -0.75 -1.62 -5.04
CA VAL A 43 -0.66 -0.88 -3.79
C VAL A 43 0.77 -0.40 -3.63
N GLY A 44 0.99 0.88 -3.89
CA GLY A 44 2.29 1.51 -3.70
C GLY A 44 2.39 2.22 -2.38
N PHE A 45 3.58 2.33 -1.81
CA PHE A 45 3.80 3.24 -0.70
C PHE A 45 5.20 3.86 -0.72
N GLU A 46 5.31 4.99 -0.02
CA GLU A 46 6.56 5.71 0.22
C GLU A 46 6.53 6.10 1.71
N CYS A 47 7.62 5.89 2.44
CA CYS A 47 7.66 6.12 3.89
C CYS A 47 8.88 6.93 4.37
N GLU A 48 9.77 7.34 3.47
CA GLU A 48 10.97 8.09 3.79
C GLU A 48 10.76 9.61 3.76
N GLN A 49 9.93 10.11 2.84
CA GLN A 49 9.78 11.54 2.57
C GLN A 49 8.34 12.01 2.82
N ASP A 50 7.46 11.83 1.85
CA ASP A 50 6.11 12.40 1.88
C ASP A 50 5.17 11.55 2.73
N GLY A 51 5.41 10.24 2.77
CA GLY A 51 4.58 9.31 3.52
C GLY A 51 3.22 9.16 2.86
N TYR A 52 3.00 8.11 2.07
CA TYR A 52 1.68 7.85 1.48
C TYR A 52 1.46 6.37 1.17
N VAL A 53 0.20 6.01 0.98
CA VAL A 53 -0.21 4.75 0.36
C VAL A 53 -1.07 5.07 -0.86
N ALA A 54 -0.66 4.58 -2.01
CA ALA A 54 -1.43 4.61 -3.25
C ALA A 54 -2.06 3.23 -3.48
N ILE A 55 -3.29 3.23 -3.99
CA ILE A 55 -3.95 2.02 -4.51
C ILE A 55 -4.29 2.33 -5.97
N VAL A 56 -4.18 1.42 -6.92
CA VAL A 56 -4.56 1.64 -8.33
C VAL A 56 -5.20 0.37 -8.86
N PHE A 57 -6.33 0.51 -9.54
CA PHE A 57 -7.11 -0.60 -10.08
C PHE A 57 -6.84 -0.75 -11.59
N ASP A 58 -5.75 -1.45 -11.93
CA ASP A 58 -5.31 -1.66 -13.30
C ASP A 58 -6.26 -2.63 -14.04
N THR A 59 -6.66 -2.22 -15.24
CA THR A 59 -7.64 -2.92 -16.09
C THR A 59 -7.01 -3.52 -17.34
N ARG A 60 -5.68 -3.41 -17.51
CA ARG A 60 -4.96 -4.05 -18.62
C ARG A 60 -5.08 -5.57 -18.49
N PRO A 61 -5.51 -6.32 -19.52
CA PRO A 61 -5.72 -7.77 -19.41
C PRO A 61 -4.47 -8.57 -18.99
N THR A 62 -3.28 -8.02 -19.20
CA THR A 62 -1.99 -8.63 -18.83
C THR A 62 -1.20 -7.70 -17.90
N ALA A 63 -1.89 -7.02 -16.98
CA ALA A 63 -1.27 -6.10 -16.04
C ALA A 63 -0.16 -6.78 -15.22
N THR A 64 0.94 -6.06 -15.03
CA THR A 64 2.10 -6.47 -14.24
C THR A 64 2.66 -5.28 -13.47
N PRO A 65 3.47 -5.49 -12.41
CA PRO A 65 4.21 -4.42 -11.73
C PRO A 65 5.33 -3.85 -12.60
N ASP A 66 4.94 -2.99 -13.53
CA ASP A 66 5.83 -2.33 -14.50
C ASP A 66 6.04 -0.84 -14.23
N GLY A 67 5.46 -0.32 -13.13
CA GLY A 67 5.54 1.07 -12.73
C GLY A 67 4.63 2.03 -13.48
N GLU A 68 3.89 1.61 -14.52
CA GLU A 68 2.99 2.51 -15.26
C GLU A 68 1.88 3.08 -14.35
N TRP A 69 1.46 2.30 -13.36
CA TRP A 69 0.47 2.69 -12.36
C TRP A 69 0.86 3.97 -11.58
N THR A 70 2.15 4.29 -11.47
CA THR A 70 2.65 5.47 -10.73
C THR A 70 2.18 6.79 -11.35
N MET A 71 1.96 6.81 -12.67
CA MET A 71 1.45 7.99 -13.38
C MET A 71 0.00 8.34 -13.01
N HIS A 72 -0.70 7.43 -12.33
CA HIS A 72 -2.10 7.58 -11.94
C HIS A 72 -2.30 7.88 -10.45
N ILE A 73 -1.22 8.03 -9.67
CA ILE A 73 -1.31 8.30 -8.23
C ILE A 73 -1.98 9.65 -7.98
N GLU A 74 -1.34 10.74 -8.43
CA GLU A 74 -1.82 12.10 -8.18
C GLU A 74 -3.02 12.46 -9.06
N SER A 75 -2.93 12.18 -10.38
CA SER A 75 -3.99 12.54 -11.33
C SER A 75 -5.33 11.86 -11.00
N GLY A 76 -5.25 10.62 -10.52
CA GLY A 76 -6.40 9.81 -10.14
C GLY A 76 -6.87 10.04 -8.72
N ASN A 77 -6.18 10.88 -7.93
CA ASN A 77 -6.40 11.01 -6.49
C ASN A 77 -6.44 9.63 -5.80
N ASN A 78 -5.51 8.77 -6.21
CA ASN A 78 -5.47 7.35 -5.92
C ASN A 78 -4.65 7.03 -4.66
N TRP A 79 -4.51 7.99 -3.76
CA TRP A 79 -3.64 7.89 -2.59
C TRP A 79 -4.25 8.45 -1.31
N ILE A 80 -3.59 8.13 -0.20
CA ILE A 80 -3.83 8.67 1.13
C ILE A 80 -2.49 8.99 1.80
N GLU A 81 -2.40 10.17 2.40
CA GLU A 81 -1.18 10.68 3.02
C GLU A 81 -1.01 10.20 4.46
N TYR A 82 0.24 10.00 4.86
CA TYR A 82 0.73 9.72 6.19
C TYR A 82 1.93 10.64 6.49
N PRO A 83 1.69 11.94 6.70
CA PRO A 83 2.77 12.92 6.85
C PRO A 83 3.70 12.66 8.04
N GLN A 84 3.33 11.76 8.97
CA GLN A 84 4.17 11.35 10.08
C GLN A 84 5.25 10.34 9.69
N TRP A 85 5.17 9.71 8.51
CA TRP A 85 6.15 8.71 8.08
C TRP A 85 7.48 9.35 7.71
N GLY A 86 7.47 10.48 6.99
CA GLY A 86 8.68 11.28 6.78
C GLY A 86 9.36 11.68 8.09
N ALA A 87 8.58 12.15 9.06
CA ALA A 87 9.08 12.47 10.40
C ALA A 87 9.68 11.27 11.14
N CYS A 88 9.21 10.04 10.87
CA CYS A 88 9.83 8.82 11.42
C CYS A 88 11.24 8.63 10.88
N THR A 89 11.44 8.87 9.59
CA THR A 89 12.75 8.78 8.92
C THR A 89 13.69 9.89 9.39
N GLU A 90 13.20 11.13 9.47
CA GLU A 90 13.94 12.24 10.09
C GLU A 90 14.37 11.89 11.53
N ALA A 91 13.49 11.28 12.33
CA ALA A 91 13.83 10.88 13.70
C ALA A 91 14.93 9.80 13.77
N ILE A 92 15.05 8.94 12.75
CA ILE A 92 16.15 7.98 12.67
C ILE A 92 17.46 8.74 12.43
N PHE A 93 17.52 9.59 11.40
CA PHE A 93 18.78 10.18 10.93
C PHE A 93 19.19 11.48 11.64
N GLU A 94 18.25 12.27 12.14
CA GLU A 94 18.51 13.56 12.80
C GLU A 94 18.47 13.44 14.34
N ASP A 95 17.46 12.77 14.89
CA ASP A 95 17.32 12.56 16.34
C ASP A 95 18.07 11.30 16.84
N GLY A 96 18.55 10.47 15.92
CA GLY A 96 19.30 9.25 16.18
C GLY A 96 18.46 8.05 16.61
N SER A 97 17.14 8.19 16.81
CA SER A 97 16.28 7.05 17.11
C SER A 97 14.77 7.28 16.91
N LEU A 98 14.12 6.21 16.47
CA LEU A 98 12.66 6.05 16.39
C LEU A 98 12.22 4.81 17.16
N GLU A 99 11.24 4.94 18.07
CA GLU A 99 10.48 3.80 18.57
C GLU A 99 9.23 3.60 17.71
N LEU A 100 9.19 2.52 16.93
CA LEU A 100 8.07 2.21 16.04
C LEU A 100 7.34 0.97 16.55
N THR A 101 6.02 1.09 16.73
CA THR A 101 5.15 -0.05 17.07
C THR A 101 4.54 -0.60 15.78
N SER A 102 4.89 -1.85 15.46
CA SER A 102 4.42 -2.57 14.29
C SER A 102 2.94 -3.01 14.44
N ILE A 103 2.36 -3.50 13.34
CA ILE A 103 0.95 -3.93 13.30
C ILE A 103 0.62 -5.09 14.26
N ASP A 104 1.62 -5.91 14.59
CA ASP A 104 1.53 -6.99 15.58
C ASP A 104 1.60 -6.48 17.04
N GLY A 105 1.82 -5.18 17.25
CA GLY A 105 1.97 -4.54 18.55
C GLY A 105 3.38 -4.63 19.14
N VAL A 106 4.35 -5.19 18.42
CA VAL A 106 5.75 -5.21 18.84
C VAL A 106 6.38 -3.84 18.58
N THR A 107 6.97 -3.25 19.61
CA THR A 107 7.75 -2.02 19.49
C THR A 107 9.22 -2.35 19.24
N ARG A 108 9.82 -1.72 18.22
CA ARG A 108 11.25 -1.79 17.91
C ARG A 108 11.84 -0.39 17.91
N THR A 109 13.14 -0.31 18.20
CA THR A 109 13.90 0.92 18.06
C THR A 109 14.74 0.84 16.80
N PHE A 110 14.56 1.84 15.93
CA PHE A 110 15.36 2.05 14.73
C PHE A 110 16.34 3.17 14.97
N SER A 111 17.54 3.06 14.41
CA SER A 111 18.62 4.05 14.49
C SER A 111 19.43 4.01 13.19
N PRO A 112 20.30 4.99 12.91
CA PRO A 112 21.11 4.99 11.68
C PRO A 112 21.99 3.74 11.52
N ASP A 113 22.33 3.08 12.62
CA ASP A 113 23.15 1.86 12.63
C ASP A 113 22.28 0.58 12.66
N SER A 114 20.96 0.70 12.78
CA SER A 114 20.02 -0.41 12.94
C SER A 114 18.63 -0.07 12.36
N ASP A 115 18.56 0.13 11.06
CA ASP A 115 17.34 0.46 10.30
C ASP A 115 16.73 -0.75 9.57
N GLU A 116 17.36 -1.92 9.64
CA GLU A 116 16.87 -3.14 9.00
C GLU A 116 15.42 -3.47 9.39
N GLY A 117 14.57 -3.66 8.38
CA GLY A 117 13.15 -3.95 8.57
C GLY A 117 12.28 -2.72 8.80
N PHE A 118 12.82 -1.50 8.68
CA PHE A 118 12.04 -0.26 8.76
C PHE A 118 10.94 -0.21 7.68
N HIS A 119 11.30 -0.33 6.40
CA HIS A 119 10.33 -0.37 5.29
C HIS A 119 9.35 -1.53 5.41
N ALA A 120 9.85 -2.70 5.83
CA ALA A 120 9.03 -3.89 6.03
C ALA A 120 7.93 -3.65 7.07
N ALA A 121 8.17 -2.85 8.12
CA ALA A 121 7.15 -2.55 9.10
C ALA A 121 5.91 -1.84 8.47
N PHE A 122 6.12 -0.94 7.52
CA PHE A 122 5.04 -0.26 6.79
C PHE A 122 4.39 -1.20 5.77
N GLY A 123 5.21 -1.91 4.98
CA GLY A 123 4.73 -2.88 4.00
C GLY A 123 3.86 -3.97 4.63
N ASP A 124 4.28 -4.53 5.76
CA ASP A 124 3.55 -5.56 6.49
C ASP A 124 2.23 -5.03 7.11
N MET A 125 2.21 -3.78 7.54
CA MET A 125 0.98 -3.12 7.97
C MET A 125 -0.02 -3.03 6.81
N ILE A 126 0.43 -2.61 5.63
CA ILE A 126 -0.40 -2.52 4.43
C ILE A 126 -0.88 -3.91 4.00
N ALA A 127 0.03 -4.89 3.93
CA ALA A 127 -0.29 -6.27 3.58
C ALA A 127 -1.30 -6.90 4.55
N SER A 128 -1.16 -6.64 5.85
CA SER A 128 -2.13 -7.07 6.87
C SER A 128 -3.53 -6.50 6.61
N GLU A 129 -3.64 -5.21 6.28
CA GLU A 129 -4.93 -4.58 5.99
C GLU A 129 -5.55 -5.04 4.65
N ILE A 130 -4.74 -5.25 3.62
CA ILE A 130 -5.19 -5.86 2.36
C ILE A 130 -5.73 -7.28 2.62
N GLN A 131 -5.00 -8.10 3.37
CA GLN A 131 -5.44 -9.45 3.74
C GLN A 131 -6.71 -9.44 4.62
N ASN A 132 -6.85 -8.46 5.52
CA ASN A 132 -8.08 -8.25 6.28
C ASN A 132 -9.27 -7.97 5.35
N ALA A 133 -9.10 -7.08 4.36
CA ALA A 133 -10.14 -6.74 3.39
C ALA A 133 -10.53 -7.93 2.48
N ILE A 134 -9.56 -8.76 2.08
CA ILE A 134 -9.84 -10.02 1.36
C ILE A 134 -10.71 -10.94 2.21
N ARG A 135 -10.33 -11.18 3.48
CA ARG A 135 -11.09 -12.04 4.41
C ARG A 135 -12.50 -11.52 4.68
N GLN A 136 -12.69 -10.20 4.67
CA GLN A 136 -13.98 -9.54 4.83
C GLN A 136 -14.75 -9.41 3.51
N ARG A 137 -14.20 -9.92 2.40
CA ARG A 137 -14.82 -9.94 1.06
C ARG A 137 -15.09 -8.55 0.49
N PHE A 138 -14.35 -7.52 0.92
CA PHE A 138 -14.54 -6.16 0.43
C PHE A 138 -14.26 -6.01 -1.07
N PHE A 139 -13.33 -6.81 -1.60
CA PHE A 139 -13.00 -6.83 -3.03
C PHE A 139 -14.08 -7.49 -3.91
N GLU A 140 -15.17 -8.06 -3.36
CA GLU A 140 -16.30 -8.54 -4.16
C GLU A 140 -17.11 -7.41 -4.79
N ALA A 141 -17.01 -6.19 -4.27
CA ALA A 141 -17.64 -5.01 -4.85
C ALA A 141 -16.92 -4.50 -6.12
N LEU A 142 -15.68 -4.94 -6.34
CA LEU A 142 -14.86 -4.51 -7.48
C LEU A 142 -15.19 -5.37 -8.72
N PRO A 143 -15.53 -4.78 -9.88
CA PRO A 143 -15.64 -5.54 -11.13
C PRO A 143 -14.24 -5.99 -11.54
N ARG A 144 -13.91 -7.23 -11.24
CA ARG A 144 -12.57 -7.80 -11.40
C ARG A 144 -12.59 -9.11 -12.16
N THR A 145 -11.47 -9.47 -12.74
CA THR A 145 -11.28 -10.79 -13.33
C THR A 145 -11.18 -11.86 -12.23
N ASP A 146 -11.46 -13.11 -12.60
CA ASP A 146 -11.36 -14.26 -11.69
C ASP A 146 -9.91 -14.45 -11.19
N ASP A 147 -8.93 -14.10 -12.03
CA ASP A 147 -7.50 -14.16 -11.76
C ASP A 147 -6.90 -12.82 -11.32
N CYS A 148 -7.74 -11.87 -10.86
CA CYS A 148 -7.28 -10.57 -10.40
C CYS A 148 -6.24 -10.72 -9.29
N LYS A 149 -5.10 -10.05 -9.48
CA LYS A 149 -3.95 -10.09 -8.57
C LYS A 149 -3.92 -8.86 -7.67
N ILE A 150 -3.19 -8.94 -6.56
CA ILE A 150 -2.89 -7.80 -5.71
C ILE A 150 -1.39 -7.79 -5.48
N TYR A 151 -0.77 -6.63 -5.68
CA TYR A 151 0.66 -6.45 -5.52
C TYR A 151 0.95 -5.20 -4.69
N ILE A 152 1.85 -5.33 -3.72
CA ILE A 152 2.24 -4.25 -2.82
C ILE A 152 3.72 -3.98 -3.01
N GLU A 153 4.12 -2.73 -3.21
CA GLU A 153 5.54 -2.35 -3.30
C GLU A 153 5.84 -1.01 -2.62
N GLU A 154 7.05 -0.91 -2.08
CA GLU A 154 7.62 0.39 -1.73
C GLU A 154 8.23 1.00 -3.00
N ILE A 155 8.01 2.30 -3.24
CA ILE A 155 8.29 2.96 -4.52
C ILE A 155 9.77 2.93 -4.91
N ASN A 156 10.68 2.85 -3.93
CA ASN A 156 12.12 2.75 -4.14
C ASN A 156 12.64 1.31 -4.13
N GLY A 157 11.77 0.30 -4.02
CA GLY A 157 12.09 -1.11 -4.14
C GLY A 157 12.57 -1.78 -2.84
N ASN A 158 12.35 -1.17 -1.67
CA ASN A 158 12.76 -1.73 -0.38
C ASN A 158 11.77 -2.77 0.19
N TYR A 159 10.63 -2.96 -0.46
CA TYR A 159 9.61 -3.94 -0.07
C TYR A 159 8.79 -4.39 -1.28
N ALA A 160 8.42 -5.67 -1.30
CA ALA A 160 7.45 -6.21 -2.24
C ALA A 160 6.63 -7.33 -1.57
N TRP A 161 5.33 -7.37 -1.83
CA TRP A 161 4.44 -8.44 -1.41
C TRP A 161 3.46 -8.85 -2.52
N PRO A 162 3.31 -10.16 -2.79
CA PRO A 162 4.07 -11.27 -2.21
C PRO A 162 5.55 -11.23 -2.64
N GLU A 163 6.44 -11.76 -1.80
CA GLU A 163 7.87 -11.88 -2.14
C GLU A 163 8.04 -12.86 -3.32
N GLY A 164 8.36 -12.36 -4.52
CA GLY A 164 8.72 -13.17 -5.71
C GLY A 164 7.62 -13.34 -6.77
N GLU A 165 7.80 -14.32 -7.68
CA GLU A 165 6.98 -14.50 -8.91
C GLU A 165 5.61 -15.19 -8.72
N SER A 166 5.21 -15.59 -7.50
CA SER A 166 3.97 -16.36 -7.31
C SER A 166 2.85 -15.56 -6.64
N LEU A 167 2.15 -14.82 -7.49
CA LEU A 167 0.77 -14.38 -7.27
C LEU A 167 -0.16 -15.58 -7.51
N VAL A 168 -0.32 -16.43 -6.49
CA VAL A 168 -1.32 -17.51 -6.56
C VAL A 168 -2.67 -16.93 -6.13
N PRO A 169 -3.76 -17.14 -6.90
CA PRO A 169 -5.09 -16.63 -6.55
C PRO A 169 -5.59 -17.25 -5.25
N VAL A 170 -6.34 -16.47 -4.46
CA VAL A 170 -7.23 -17.00 -3.41
C VAL A 170 -8.55 -17.44 -4.06
#